data_AF-E8KEH7-F1
#
_entry.id   AF-E8KEH7-F1
#
_cell.length_a   1.000
_cell.length_b   1.000
_cell.length_c   1.000
_cell.angle_alpha   90.00
_cell.angle_beta   90.00
_cell.angle_gamma   90.00
#
_symmetry.space_group_name_H-M   'P 1'
#
loop_
_entity.id
_entity.type
_entity.pdbx_description
1 polymer ?
#
loop_
_entity_poly.entity_id
_entity_poly.type
_entity_poly.pdbx_seq_one_letter_code
_entity_poly.pdbx_strand_id
1 'polypeptide(L)'
;MQYALLKGEPGHPDAEARTKYVVEGLAAQGIQSEQIFMDAAQAKDKVDAWLSRGKAKDIEVIISNNDGMALGALEATKAHGRKLPIFGVDALPEALQLIKKGELAGTVLNDAAGQGKAVVQLAANLAEGKAA
;
A
#
# COMPACT_ATOMS: atom_id res chain seq x y z
N MET A 1 -6.35 1.92 -16.92
CA MET A 1 -6.60 1.80 -15.48
C MET A 1 -6.26 3.11 -14.79
N GLN A 2 -7.25 3.84 -14.31
CA GLN A 2 -7.11 5.07 -13.56
C GLN A 2 -6.98 4.76 -12.07
N TYR A 3 -5.87 5.15 -11.44
CA TYR A 3 -5.59 4.83 -10.05
C TYR A 3 -5.38 6.06 -9.17
N ALA A 4 -5.67 5.92 -7.89
CA ALA A 4 -5.22 6.84 -6.85
C ALA A 4 -4.16 6.15 -5.98
N LEU A 5 -3.13 6.89 -5.55
CA LEU A 5 -2.01 6.34 -4.82
C LEU A 5 -1.78 7.05 -3.48
N LEU A 6 -1.75 6.29 -2.39
CA LEU A 6 -1.37 6.76 -1.05
C LEU A 6 0.10 6.43 -0.81
N LYS A 7 0.94 7.45 -0.90
CA LYS A 7 2.39 7.34 -0.74
C LYS A 7 2.78 7.46 0.73
N GLY A 8 3.77 6.67 1.15
CA GLY A 8 4.40 6.80 2.46
C GLY A 8 5.27 8.06 2.59
N GLU A 9 6.13 8.09 3.61
CA GLU A 9 7.02 9.23 3.86
C GLU A 9 7.96 9.49 2.66
N PRO A 10 8.02 10.74 2.14
CA PRO A 10 8.93 11.10 1.07
C PRO A 10 10.39 10.82 1.44
N GLY A 11 11.13 10.16 0.53
CA GLY A 11 12.52 9.79 0.76
C GLY A 11 12.72 8.50 1.57
N HIS A 12 11.66 7.93 2.18
CA HIS A 12 11.76 6.60 2.77
C HIS A 12 11.94 5.56 1.66
N PRO A 13 13.02 4.74 1.66
CA PRO A 13 13.35 3.84 0.54
C PRO A 13 12.19 2.94 0.13
N ASP A 14 11.48 2.34 1.10
CA ASP A 14 10.32 1.51 0.82
C ASP A 14 9.16 2.26 0.16
N ALA A 15 8.86 3.50 0.57
CA ALA A 15 7.76 4.27 0.00
C ALA A 15 8.06 4.64 -1.46
N GLU A 16 9.31 5.02 -1.74
CA GLU A 16 9.77 5.29 -3.11
C GLU A 16 9.70 4.04 -3.98
N ALA A 17 10.21 2.90 -3.47
CA ALA A 17 10.22 1.64 -4.20
C ALA A 17 8.80 1.11 -4.46
N ARG A 18 7.93 1.07 -3.44
CA ARG A 18 6.54 0.59 -3.56
C ARG A 18 5.75 1.45 -4.55
N THR A 19 5.97 2.77 -4.55
CA THR A 19 5.32 3.71 -5.48
C THR A 19 5.80 3.54 -6.91
N LYS A 20 7.12 3.41 -7.12
CA LYS A 20 7.70 3.27 -8.45
C LYS A 20 7.32 1.92 -9.08
N TYR A 21 7.61 0.83 -8.39
CA TYR A 21 7.56 -0.50 -8.99
C TYR A 21 6.15 -1.04 -9.18
N VAL A 22 5.14 -0.54 -8.47
CA VAL A 22 3.74 -0.90 -8.76
C VAL A 22 3.33 -0.41 -10.14
N VAL A 23 3.70 0.81 -10.52
CA VAL A 23 3.36 1.40 -11.83
C VAL A 23 4.19 0.76 -12.95
N GLU A 24 5.49 0.58 -12.74
CA GLU A 24 6.35 -0.11 -13.70
C GLU A 24 5.93 -1.57 -13.90
N GLY A 25 5.54 -2.26 -12.83
CA GLY A 25 5.03 -3.63 -12.89
C GLY A 25 3.75 -3.73 -13.71
N LEU A 26 2.80 -2.81 -13.52
CA LEU A 26 1.58 -2.72 -14.33
C LEU A 26 1.92 -2.48 -15.81
N ALA A 27 2.80 -1.53 -16.11
CA ALA A 27 3.23 -1.22 -17.47
C ALA A 27 3.94 -2.42 -18.15
N ALA A 28 4.78 -3.14 -17.41
CA ALA A 28 5.47 -4.33 -17.90
C ALA A 28 4.49 -5.47 -18.25
N GLN A 29 3.31 -5.51 -17.62
CA GLN A 29 2.22 -6.43 -17.96
C GLN A 29 1.31 -5.89 -19.09
N GLY A 30 1.67 -4.77 -19.72
CA GLY A 30 0.87 -4.14 -20.78
C GLY A 30 -0.36 -3.39 -20.27
N ILE A 31 -0.49 -3.18 -18.96
CA ILE A 31 -1.62 -2.45 -18.37
C ILE A 31 -1.30 -0.96 -18.43
N GLN A 32 -1.98 -0.24 -19.32
CA GLN A 32 -1.90 1.22 -19.34
C GLN A 32 -2.57 1.80 -18.10
N SER A 33 -1.82 2.59 -17.33
CA SER A 33 -2.29 3.20 -16.09
C SER A 33 -2.16 4.72 -16.10
N GLU A 34 -3.13 5.42 -15.52
CA GLU A 34 -3.12 6.87 -15.34
C GLU A 34 -3.32 7.21 -13.86
N GLN A 35 -2.47 8.07 -13.31
CA GLN A 35 -2.61 8.54 -11.94
C GLN A 35 -3.61 9.69 -11.86
N ILE A 36 -4.69 9.51 -11.10
CA ILE A 36 -5.71 10.54 -10.87
C ILE A 36 -5.36 11.40 -9.67
N PHE A 37 -4.91 10.76 -8.59
CA PHE A 37 -4.49 11.42 -7.36
C PHE A 37 -3.28 10.73 -6.75
N MET A 38 -2.44 11.52 -6.08
CA MET A 38 -1.42 11.01 -5.19
C MET A 38 -1.23 11.99 -4.03
N ASP A 39 -1.20 11.47 -2.82
CA ASP A 39 -0.96 12.24 -1.59
C ASP A 39 -0.38 11.29 -0.53
N ALA A 40 0.07 11.85 0.59
CA ALA A 40 0.71 11.13 1.68
C ALA A 40 0.12 11.53 3.04
N ALA A 41 0.29 10.64 4.02
CA ALA A 41 -0.24 10.77 5.39
C ALA A 41 -1.78 10.96 5.46
N GLN A 42 -2.38 10.80 6.65
CA GLN A 42 -3.81 11.04 6.88
C GLN A 42 -4.73 10.41 5.80
N ALA A 43 -4.49 9.13 5.49
CA ALA A 43 -5.06 8.47 4.33
C ALA A 43 -6.59 8.62 4.20
N LYS A 44 -7.32 8.52 5.32
CA LYS A 44 -8.77 8.73 5.34
C LYS A 44 -9.14 10.13 4.83
N ASP A 45 -8.62 11.18 5.45
CA ASP A 45 -8.92 12.57 5.11
C ASP A 45 -8.56 12.89 3.64
N LYS A 46 -7.46 12.33 3.14
CA LYS A 46 -7.05 12.51 1.74
C LYS A 46 -8.03 11.84 0.78
N VAL A 47 -8.44 10.61 1.09
CA VAL A 47 -9.41 9.87 0.27
C VAL A 47 -10.79 10.54 0.33
N ASP A 48 -11.26 10.99 1.50
CA ASP A 48 -12.50 11.76 1.63
C ASP A 48 -12.46 13.02 0.75
N ALA A 49 -11.32 13.74 0.77
CA ALA A 49 -11.11 14.90 -0.09
C ALA A 49 -11.10 14.55 -1.58
N TRP A 50 -10.49 13.42 -1.98
CA TRP A 50 -10.52 12.95 -3.37
C TRP A 50 -11.92 12.57 -3.83
N LEU A 51 -12.67 11.87 -2.97
CA LEU A 51 -14.02 11.39 -3.25
C LEU A 51 -15.04 12.52 -3.39
N SER A 52 -14.71 13.70 -2.86
CA SER A 52 -15.50 14.93 -2.97
C SER A 52 -15.17 15.79 -4.20
N ARG A 53 -14.16 15.43 -5.01
CA ARG A 53 -13.72 16.19 -6.20
C ARG A 53 -14.37 15.67 -7.49
N GLY A 54 -14.40 16.51 -8.53
CA GLY A 54 -15.02 16.15 -9.82
C GLY A 54 -14.42 14.92 -10.52
N LYS A 55 -13.12 14.65 -10.34
CA LYS A 55 -12.42 13.45 -10.87
C LYS A 55 -12.59 12.20 -10.01
N ALA A 56 -13.35 12.28 -8.90
CA ALA A 56 -13.52 11.14 -8.01
C ALA A 56 -14.04 9.91 -8.75
N LYS A 57 -15.01 10.08 -9.66
CA LYS A 57 -15.62 8.99 -10.43
C LYS A 57 -14.64 8.21 -11.32
N ASP A 58 -13.48 8.80 -11.62
CA ASP A 58 -12.47 8.19 -12.48
C ASP A 58 -11.55 7.25 -11.69
N ILE A 59 -11.63 7.20 -10.35
CA ILE A 59 -10.80 6.29 -9.54
C ILE A 59 -11.33 4.86 -9.69
N GLU A 60 -10.56 3.99 -10.34
CA GLU A 60 -10.87 2.55 -10.49
C GLU A 60 -10.23 1.69 -9.39
N VAL A 61 -9.08 2.11 -8.86
CA VAL A 61 -8.32 1.39 -7.81
C VAL A 61 -7.59 2.36 -6.89
N ILE A 62 -7.48 2.00 -5.60
CA ILE A 62 -6.60 2.70 -4.65
C ILE A 62 -5.41 1.80 -4.30
N ILE A 63 -4.21 2.32 -4.51
CA ILE A 63 -2.95 1.65 -4.18
C ILE A 63 -2.33 2.35 -2.97
N SER A 64 -2.01 1.61 -1.91
CA SER A 64 -1.41 2.18 -0.70
C SER A 64 -0.05 1.56 -0.43
N ASN A 65 0.94 2.36 -0.04
CA ASN A 65 2.26 1.82 0.29
C ASN A 65 2.27 0.98 1.59
N ASN A 66 1.22 1.02 2.42
CA ASN A 66 1.05 0.10 3.54
C ASN A 66 -0.43 -0.13 3.91
N ASP A 67 -0.68 -1.11 4.78
CA ASP A 67 -2.01 -1.53 5.22
C ASP A 67 -2.70 -0.45 6.05
N GLY A 68 -1.99 0.29 6.90
CA GLY A 68 -2.58 1.38 7.69
C GLY A 68 -3.23 2.45 6.81
N MET A 69 -2.57 2.82 5.71
CA MET A 69 -3.14 3.73 4.71
C MET A 69 -4.30 3.10 3.93
N ALA A 70 -4.21 1.80 3.61
CA ALA A 70 -5.29 1.08 2.94
C ALA A 70 -6.57 1.00 3.80
N LEU A 71 -6.42 0.82 5.12
CA LEU A 71 -7.52 0.84 6.08
C LEU A 71 -8.20 2.22 6.14
N GLY A 72 -7.41 3.30 6.17
CA GLY A 72 -7.95 4.66 6.09
C GLY A 72 -8.71 4.92 4.79
N ALA A 73 -8.20 4.44 3.66
CA ALA A 73 -8.89 4.52 2.38
C ALA A 73 -10.21 3.71 2.36
N LEU A 74 -10.21 2.53 2.98
CA LEU A 74 -11.41 1.71 3.12
C LEU A 74 -12.47 2.39 3.97
N GLU A 75 -12.07 3.03 5.07
CA GLU A 75 -12.98 3.81 5.92
C GLU A 75 -13.64 4.95 5.13
N ALA A 76 -12.84 5.75 4.42
CA ALA A 76 -13.32 6.86 3.59
C ALA A 76 -14.27 6.37 2.48
N THR A 77 -13.85 5.36 1.70
CA THR A 77 -14.69 4.82 0.61
C THR A 77 -16.03 4.28 1.11
N LYS A 78 -16.05 3.59 2.27
CA LYS A 78 -17.30 3.16 2.92
C LYS A 78 -18.18 4.33 3.34
N ALA A 79 -17.62 5.37 3.96
CA ALA A 79 -18.37 6.56 4.37
C ALA A 79 -19.04 7.27 3.18
N HIS A 80 -18.39 7.22 2.01
CA HIS A 80 -18.91 7.73 0.75
C HIS A 80 -19.79 6.73 -0.02
N GLY A 81 -20.12 5.56 0.55
CA GLY A 81 -20.94 4.54 -0.10
C GLY A 81 -20.32 3.94 -1.36
N ARG A 82 -19.00 4.03 -1.51
CA ARG A 82 -18.27 3.57 -2.69
C ARG A 82 -17.50 2.28 -2.36
N LYS A 83 -17.58 1.30 -3.25
CA LYS A 83 -16.76 0.09 -3.19
C LYS A 83 -15.68 0.15 -4.27
N LEU A 84 -14.42 0.15 -3.85
CA LEU A 84 -13.26 0.14 -4.75
C LEU A 84 -12.33 -1.02 -4.36
N PRO A 85 -11.59 -1.61 -5.31
CA PRO A 85 -10.44 -2.43 -4.98
C PRO A 85 -9.36 -1.54 -4.33
N ILE A 86 -8.91 -1.95 -3.15
CA ILE A 86 -7.88 -1.25 -2.37
C ILE A 86 -6.80 -2.25 -1.99
N PHE A 87 -5.55 -1.89 -2.28
CA PHE A 87 -4.38 -2.72 -1.99
C PHE A 87 -3.46 -2.04 -0.96
N GLY A 88 -2.93 -2.84 -0.03
CA GLY A 88 -1.93 -2.43 0.96
C GLY A 88 -0.66 -3.27 0.91
N VAL A 89 0.19 -3.08 1.92
CA VAL A 89 1.43 -3.81 2.16
C VAL A 89 1.59 -3.93 3.68
N ASP A 90 2.06 -5.06 4.16
CA ASP A 90 2.47 -5.44 5.53
C ASP A 90 1.80 -6.75 5.98
N ALA A 91 0.67 -7.11 5.37
CA ALA A 91 -0.14 -8.28 5.74
C ALA A 91 -0.55 -8.27 7.23
N LEU A 92 -0.99 -7.11 7.72
CA LEU A 92 -1.52 -6.97 9.07
C LEU A 92 -2.71 -7.91 9.29
N PRO A 93 -2.88 -8.49 10.50
CA PRO A 93 -3.99 -9.39 10.79
C PRO A 93 -5.36 -8.82 10.42
N GLU A 94 -5.59 -7.52 10.66
CA GLU A 94 -6.82 -6.83 10.30
C GLU A 94 -7.04 -6.76 8.79
N ALA A 95 -6.01 -6.40 8.01
CA ALA A 95 -6.07 -6.38 6.55
C ALA A 95 -6.43 -7.78 6.00
N LEU A 96 -5.82 -8.84 6.53
CA LEU A 96 -6.14 -10.22 6.14
C LEU A 96 -7.60 -10.61 6.45
N GLN A 97 -8.17 -10.14 7.57
CA GLN A 97 -9.59 -10.38 7.88
C GLN A 97 -10.51 -9.62 6.92
N LEU A 98 -10.17 -8.38 6.56
CA LEU A 98 -10.94 -7.59 5.61
C LEU A 98 -10.86 -8.14 4.17
N ILE A 99 -9.72 -8.72 3.79
CA ILE A 99 -9.58 -9.47 2.54
C ILE A 99 -10.52 -10.68 2.53
N LYS A 100 -10.56 -11.47 3.62
CA LYS A 100 -11.49 -12.61 3.74
C LYS A 100 -12.95 -12.20 3.64
N LYS A 101 -13.29 -11.00 4.11
CA LYS A 101 -14.64 -10.42 4.00
C LYS A 101 -14.93 -9.81 2.63
N GLY A 102 -13.95 -9.72 1.73
CA GLY A 102 -14.10 -9.10 0.42
C GLY A 102 -14.25 -7.57 0.47
N GLU A 103 -13.74 -6.94 1.54
CA GLU A 103 -13.76 -5.50 1.75
C GLU A 103 -12.46 -4.83 1.30
N LEU A 104 -11.32 -5.48 1.53
CA LEU A 104 -10.01 -5.07 0.99
C LEU A 104 -9.62 -6.03 -0.14
N ALA A 105 -9.01 -5.52 -1.22
CA ALA A 105 -8.69 -6.35 -2.37
C ALA A 105 -7.44 -7.20 -2.18
N GLY A 106 -6.45 -6.70 -1.42
CA GLY A 106 -5.24 -7.45 -1.16
C GLY A 106 -4.22 -6.70 -0.32
N THR A 107 -3.20 -7.44 0.12
CA THR A 107 -2.01 -6.92 0.79
C THR A 107 -0.80 -7.79 0.42
N VAL A 108 0.39 -7.24 0.53
CA VAL A 108 1.66 -7.95 0.32
C VAL A 108 2.36 -8.14 1.66
N LEU A 109 2.84 -9.35 1.94
CA LEU A 109 3.59 -9.63 3.17
C LEU A 109 4.92 -8.87 3.20
N ASN A 110 5.10 -8.05 4.23
CA ASN A 110 6.39 -7.50 4.63
C ASN A 110 6.88 -8.28 5.85
N ASP A 111 7.65 -9.36 5.63
CA ASP A 111 7.95 -10.38 6.65
C ASP A 111 8.87 -9.87 7.77
N ALA A 112 8.29 -9.15 8.73
CA ALA A 112 9.01 -8.58 9.87
C ALA A 112 9.66 -9.67 10.75
N ALA A 113 9.03 -10.85 10.87
CA ALA A 113 9.56 -11.95 11.67
C ALA A 113 10.80 -12.58 11.01
N GLY A 114 10.75 -12.84 9.70
CA GLY A 114 11.89 -13.30 8.93
C GLY A 114 13.03 -12.30 8.92
N GLN A 115 12.73 -11.01 8.71
CA GLN A 115 13.70 -9.92 8.77
C GLN A 115 14.37 -9.82 10.15
N GLY A 116 13.59 -9.86 11.24
CA GLY A 116 14.14 -9.83 12.60
C GLY A 116 15.07 -11.00 12.90
N LYS A 117 14.67 -12.22 12.50
CA LYS A 117 15.53 -13.41 12.63
C LYS A 117 16.83 -13.27 11.84
N ALA A 118 16.75 -12.79 10.59
CA ALA A 118 17.92 -12.57 9.76
C ALA A 118 18.87 -11.56 10.41
N VAL A 119 18.38 -10.41 10.88
CA VAL A 119 19.20 -9.38 11.54
C VAL A 119 19.94 -9.95 12.75
N VAL A 120 19.27 -10.70 13.63
CA VAL A 120 19.91 -11.32 14.80
C VAL A 120 20.97 -12.35 14.36
N GLN A 121 20.69 -13.15 13.34
CA GLN A 121 21.63 -14.13 12.82
C GLN A 121 22.89 -13.48 12.23
N LEU A 122 22.73 -12.41 11.44
CA LEU A 122 23.85 -11.65 10.87
C LEU A 122 24.72 -11.07 12.00
N ALA A 123 24.10 -10.51 13.04
CA ALA A 123 24.82 -9.95 14.19
C ALA A 123 25.60 -11.03 14.96
N ALA A 124 24.99 -12.20 15.20
CA ALA A 124 25.65 -13.33 15.85
C ALA A 124 26.84 -13.84 15.02
N ASN A 125 26.68 -13.97 13.70
CA ASN A 125 27.76 -14.38 12.80
C ASN A 125 28.97 -13.44 12.92
N LEU A 126 28.74 -12.13 12.84
CA LEU A 126 29.81 -11.14 12.95
C LEU A 126 30.50 -11.16 14.32
N ALA A 127 29.75 -11.35 15.40
CA ALA A 127 30.31 -11.47 16.76
C ALA A 127 31.23 -12.69 16.91
N GLU A 128 30.99 -13.75 16.13
CA GLU A 128 31.81 -14.96 16.09
C GLU A 128 32.92 -14.91 15.01
N GLY A 129 33.11 -13.77 14.33
CA GLY A 129 34.11 -13.62 13.26
C GLY A 129 33.75 -14.35 11.96
N LYS A 130 32.49 -14.74 11.78
CA LYS A 130 31.97 -15.33 10.54
C LYS A 130 31.52 -14.21 9.60
N ALA A 131 31.37 -14.54 8.31
CA ALA A 131 30.71 -13.64 7.37
C ALA A 131 29.27 -13.38 7.81
N ALA A 132 28.79 -12.15 7.60
CA ALA A 132 27.41 -11.76 7.87
C ALA A 132 26.46 -12.74 7.18
#